data_AF-A0A7L2QXP5-F1
#
_entry.id   AF-A0A7L2QXP5-F1
#
_cell.length_a   1.000
_cell.length_b   1.000
_cell.length_c   1.000
_cell.angle_alpha   90.00
_cell.angle_beta   90.00
_cell.angle_gamma   90.00
#
_symmetry.space_group_name_H-M   'P 1'
#
loop_
_entity.id
_entity.type
_entity.pdbx_description
1 polymer ?
#
loop_
_entity_poly.entity_id
_entity_poly.type
_entity_poly.pdbx_seq_one_letter_code
_entity_poly.pdbx_strand_id
1 'polypeptide(L)'
;CYTLLLWVLRRTMWVGPARYLRSPLSRSLYVNMMGSHRQPAPGARENHQWYVCNTEQLSESLQPIFVQSYLDQGTQIFLNNSIEKSGWLFIQLYHSFVSSIFSLFMSRTSINGLLGRGSMFVFSPEQFQRLLKINPEWKSHRLLDLGAGDGEVTKVMSPHFEEIYATELSETMIWQLQKKKYRVLGVNEWQNTGFQYDVISCLNLLDRCDQPLTVLKDIRSVLEPTRGRVILALVLPFHPYVEN
;
A
#
# COMPACT_ATOMS: atom_id res chain seq x y z
N CYS A 1 -46.43 -11.19 11.00
CA CYS A 1 -46.32 -9.74 11.25
C CYS A 1 -44.90 -9.16 11.26
N TYR A 2 -43.81 -9.96 11.29
CA TYR A 2 -42.43 -9.42 11.28
C TYR A 2 -41.82 -9.21 9.88
N THR A 3 -42.35 -9.85 8.83
CA THR A 3 -41.78 -9.78 7.47
C THR A 3 -42.24 -8.56 6.66
N LEU A 4 -43.43 -8.02 6.95
CA LEU A 4 -43.96 -6.83 6.30
C LEU A 4 -43.30 -5.52 6.80
N LEU A 5 -42.86 -5.48 8.07
CA LEU A 5 -42.19 -4.31 8.65
C LEU A 5 -40.81 -4.06 8.03
N LEU A 6 -40.05 -5.13 7.74
CA LEU A 6 -38.74 -5.05 7.09
C LEU A 6 -38.83 -4.57 5.64
N TRP A 7 -39.91 -4.90 4.94
CA TRP A 7 -40.11 -4.49 3.54
C TRP A 7 -40.48 -3.00 3.42
N VAL A 8 -41.24 -2.48 4.38
CA VAL A 8 -41.60 -1.05 4.45
C VAL A 8 -40.40 -0.19 4.87
N LEU A 9 -39.57 -0.64 5.83
CA LEU A 9 -38.33 0.02 6.23
C LEU A 9 -37.28 0.06 5.09
N ARG A 10 -37.20 -1.00 4.26
CA ARG A 10 -36.32 -1.03 3.08
C ARG A 10 -36.73 -0.07 1.95
N ARG A 11 -38.01 0.33 1.93
CA ARG A 11 -38.55 1.30 0.96
C ARG A 11 -38.42 2.76 1.43
N THR A 12 -38.46 3.02 2.73
CA THR A 12 -38.42 4.39 3.29
C THR A 12 -37.01 4.92 3.51
N MET A 13 -35.99 4.07 3.71
CA MET A 13 -34.61 4.55 3.98
C MET A 13 -33.77 4.90 2.74
N TRP A 14 -34.29 4.70 1.52
CA TRP A 14 -33.53 4.92 0.28
C TRP A 14 -34.42 5.52 -0.81
N VAL A 15 -34.96 6.71 -0.55
CA VAL A 15 -35.62 7.54 -1.56
C VAL A 15 -34.54 8.44 -2.17
N GLY A 16 -33.93 7.96 -3.25
CA GLY A 16 -32.98 8.71 -4.05
C GLY A 16 -33.03 8.26 -5.51
N PRO A 17 -32.89 9.15 -6.51
CA PRO A 17 -33.00 8.85 -7.95
C PRO A 17 -32.07 7.73 -8.46
N ALA A 18 -31.06 7.36 -7.67
CA ALA A 18 -30.04 6.37 -8.00
C ALA A 18 -30.56 4.94 -8.24
N ARG A 19 -31.82 4.62 -7.92
CA ARG A 19 -32.41 3.29 -8.20
C ARG A 19 -32.70 3.02 -9.69
N TYR A 20 -32.71 4.04 -10.54
CA TYR A 20 -33.06 3.87 -11.97
C TYR A 20 -31.85 3.86 -12.92
N LEU A 21 -30.63 4.05 -12.40
CA LEU A 21 -29.42 4.08 -13.21
C LEU A 21 -28.83 2.67 -13.31
N ARG A 22 -29.32 1.90 -14.30
CA ARG A 22 -28.92 0.50 -14.53
C ARG A 22 -27.53 0.35 -15.17
N SER A 23 -26.96 1.42 -15.73
CA SER A 23 -25.62 1.38 -16.33
C SER A 23 -24.56 1.99 -15.39
N PRO A 24 -23.37 1.37 -15.24
CA PRO A 24 -22.28 1.90 -14.43
C PRO A 24 -21.88 3.34 -14.79
N LEU A 25 -21.95 3.68 -16.08
CA LEU A 25 -21.68 5.02 -16.62
C LEU A 25 -22.69 6.06 -16.14
N SER A 26 -23.98 5.73 -16.18
CA SER A 26 -25.03 6.66 -15.74
C SER A 26 -24.99 6.90 -14.22
N ARG A 27 -24.57 5.89 -13.45
CA ARG A 27 -24.32 6.01 -12.01
C ARG A 27 -23.09 6.86 -11.70
N SER A 28 -22.00 6.69 -12.45
CA SER A 28 -20.77 7.48 -12.34
C SER A 28 -21.00 8.96 -12.67
N LEU A 29 -21.70 9.25 -13.77
CA LEU A 29 -22.08 10.61 -14.15
C LEU A 29 -23.00 11.27 -13.12
N TYR A 30 -23.98 10.53 -12.58
CA TYR A 30 -24.86 11.04 -11.52
C TYR A 30 -24.10 11.36 -10.23
N VAL A 31 -23.15 10.50 -9.82
CA VAL A 31 -22.32 10.73 -8.63
C VAL A 31 -21.39 11.92 -8.84
N ASN A 32 -20.82 12.11 -10.02
CA ASN A 32 -19.99 13.29 -10.32
C ASN A 32 -20.83 14.58 -10.40
N MET A 33 -22.00 14.54 -11.03
CA MET A 33 -22.88 15.69 -11.18
C MET A 33 -23.50 16.13 -9.83
N MET A 34 -23.75 15.17 -8.92
CA MET A 34 -24.18 15.43 -7.53
C MET A 34 -23.00 15.70 -6.57
N GLY A 35 -21.78 15.33 -6.95
CA GLY A 35 -20.55 15.52 -6.17
C GLY A 35 -20.07 16.98 -6.16
N SER A 36 -20.47 17.77 -7.16
CA SER A 36 -20.16 19.21 -7.28
C SER A 36 -20.77 20.09 -6.16
N HIS A 37 -21.68 19.54 -5.34
CA HIS A 37 -22.33 20.22 -4.22
C HIS A 37 -22.10 19.56 -2.85
N ARG A 38 -21.15 18.63 -2.73
CA ARG A 38 -20.70 18.16 -1.41
C ARG A 38 -19.56 19.04 -0.92
N GLN A 39 -19.74 19.52 0.31
CA GLN A 39 -18.82 20.30 1.12
C GLN A 39 -17.36 19.84 0.97
N PRO A 40 -16.38 20.74 1.12
CA PRO A 40 -14.97 20.36 1.14
C PRO A 40 -14.78 19.19 2.11
N ALA A 41 -13.96 18.22 1.70
CA ALA A 41 -13.61 17.05 2.50
C ALA A 41 -13.41 17.45 3.97
N PRO A 42 -13.91 16.64 4.94
CA PRO A 42 -13.87 16.99 6.35
C PRO A 42 -12.46 17.47 6.70
N GLY A 43 -12.41 18.69 7.25
CA GLY A 43 -11.17 19.45 7.39
C GLY A 43 -10.11 18.61 8.11
N ALA A 44 -8.84 18.85 7.79
CA ALA A 44 -7.68 18.11 8.31
C ALA A 44 -7.71 17.82 9.83
N ARG A 45 -8.45 18.60 10.63
CA ARG A 45 -8.67 18.38 12.07
C ARG A 45 -9.51 17.13 12.44
N GLU A 46 -10.44 16.67 11.62
CA GLU A 46 -11.27 15.49 11.94
C GLU A 46 -10.55 14.16 11.64
N ASN A 47 -9.70 14.12 10.61
CA ASN A 47 -8.99 12.89 10.22
C ASN A 47 -7.91 12.46 11.22
N HIS A 48 -7.45 13.34 12.11
CA HIS A 48 -6.42 13.01 13.09
C HIS A 48 -6.90 11.93 14.08
N GLN A 49 -8.19 11.92 14.43
CA GLN A 49 -8.71 11.00 15.44
C GLN A 49 -8.65 9.52 15.01
N TRP A 50 -8.66 9.23 13.71
CA TRP A 50 -8.66 7.85 13.19
C TRP A 50 -7.30 7.15 13.33
N TYR A 51 -6.21 7.92 13.46
CA TYR A 51 -4.86 7.38 13.49
C TYR A 51 -4.22 7.43 14.89
N VAL A 52 -4.89 8.01 15.89
CA VAL A 52 -4.39 8.08 17.27
C VAL A 52 -4.46 6.70 17.91
N CYS A 53 -3.31 6.19 18.34
CA CYS A 53 -3.23 4.97 19.13
C CYS A 53 -3.42 5.31 20.62
N ASN A 54 -4.29 4.57 21.30
CA ASN A 54 -4.34 4.61 22.76
C ASN A 54 -3.15 3.82 23.31
N THR A 55 -2.08 4.53 23.68
CA THR A 55 -0.85 3.91 24.19
C THR A 55 -1.03 3.17 25.50
N GLU A 56 -2.04 3.52 26.31
CA GLU A 56 -2.32 2.82 27.57
C GLU A 56 -2.80 1.38 27.35
N GLN A 57 -3.31 1.07 26.16
CA GLN A 57 -3.71 -0.29 25.78
C GLN A 57 -2.55 -1.12 25.19
N LEU A 58 -1.39 -0.51 24.95
CA LEU A 58 -0.20 -1.23 24.53
C LEU A 58 0.43 -1.94 25.73
N SER A 59 1.10 -3.07 25.49
CA SER A 59 1.88 -3.73 26.54
C SER A 59 2.99 -2.82 27.07
N GLU A 60 3.37 -3.00 28.34
CA GLU A 60 4.41 -2.19 29.00
C GLU A 60 5.73 -2.12 28.22
N SER A 61 6.07 -3.19 27.49
CA SER A 61 7.25 -3.27 26.63
C SER A 61 7.17 -2.40 25.37
N LEU A 62 5.97 -2.14 24.85
CA LEU A 62 5.76 -1.40 23.60
C LEU A 62 5.57 0.09 23.84
N GLN A 63 4.96 0.48 24.97
CA GLN A 63 4.70 1.87 25.32
C GLN A 63 5.93 2.81 25.15
N PRO A 64 7.12 2.50 25.70
CA PRO A 64 8.27 3.41 25.62
C PRO A 64 8.93 3.46 24.24
N ILE A 65 8.65 2.47 23.37
CA ILE A 65 9.25 2.38 22.03
C ILE A 65 8.26 2.71 20.92
N PHE A 66 6.99 2.90 21.25
CA PHE A 66 5.94 3.24 20.29
C PHE A 66 6.19 4.61 19.66
N VAL A 67 6.02 4.68 18.34
CA VAL A 67 6.15 5.91 17.56
C VAL A 67 4.83 6.16 16.86
N GLN A 68 4.11 7.19 17.31
CA GLN A 68 2.88 7.63 16.69
C GLN A 68 3.16 8.30 15.33
N SER A 69 2.66 7.71 14.25
CA SER A 69 2.60 8.34 12.93
C SER A 69 1.43 9.34 12.84
N TYR A 70 1.45 10.21 11.84
CA TYR A 70 0.44 11.25 11.64
C TYR A 70 0.32 11.60 10.16
N LEU A 71 -0.72 12.36 9.80
CA LEU A 71 -0.93 12.88 8.46
C LEU A 71 0.10 13.98 8.15
N ASP A 72 1.30 13.59 7.76
CA ASP A 72 2.36 14.52 7.38
C ASP A 72 2.21 15.00 5.93
N GLN A 73 3.14 15.88 5.50
CA GLN A 73 3.12 16.44 4.14
C GLN A 73 3.23 15.36 3.07
N GLY A 74 4.09 14.35 3.28
CA GLY A 74 4.23 13.23 2.34
C GLY A 74 2.93 12.44 2.19
N THR A 75 2.25 12.17 3.30
CA THR A 75 0.95 11.51 3.33
C THR A 75 -0.11 12.35 2.62
N GLN A 76 -0.16 13.66 2.87
CA GLN A 76 -1.11 14.56 2.21
C GLN A 76 -0.90 14.62 0.68
N ILE A 77 0.36 14.68 0.24
CA ILE A 77 0.70 14.64 -1.19
C ILE A 77 0.23 13.32 -1.80
N PHE A 78 0.50 12.19 -1.14
CA PHE A 78 0.05 10.88 -1.60
C PHE A 78 -1.48 10.80 -1.72
N LEU A 79 -2.22 11.30 -0.72
CA LEU A 79 -3.68 11.35 -0.74
C LEU A 79 -4.21 12.23 -1.88
N ASN A 80 -3.65 13.43 -2.05
CA ASN A 80 -4.06 14.34 -3.13
C ASN A 80 -3.83 13.68 -4.51
N ASN A 81 -2.65 13.10 -4.73
CA ASN A 81 -2.33 12.38 -5.96
C ASN A 81 -3.27 11.18 -6.18
N SER A 82 -3.64 10.47 -5.11
CA SER A 82 -4.57 9.34 -5.17
C SER A 82 -5.98 9.78 -5.54
N ILE A 83 -6.45 10.90 -4.96
CA ILE A 83 -7.74 11.50 -5.29
C ILE A 83 -7.76 11.96 -6.74
N GLU A 84 -6.74 12.70 -7.19
CA GLU A 84 -6.62 13.17 -8.58
C GLU A 84 -6.61 11.99 -9.56
N LYS A 85 -5.79 10.97 -9.31
CA LYS A 85 -5.76 9.74 -10.13
C LYS A 85 -7.11 9.02 -10.16
N SER A 86 -7.86 9.04 -9.07
CA SER A 86 -9.19 8.41 -8.98
C SER A 86 -10.31 9.23 -9.65
N GLY A 87 -10.16 10.57 -9.72
CA GLY A 87 -11.15 11.51 -10.25
C GLY A 87 -11.17 11.64 -11.78
N TRP A 88 -10.22 11.03 -12.48
CA TRP A 88 -10.18 11.05 -13.95
C TRP A 88 -11.27 10.14 -14.53
N LEU A 89 -12.42 10.71 -14.87
CA LEU A 89 -13.50 10.08 -15.64
C LEU A 89 -12.99 9.38 -16.93
N PHE A 90 -11.88 9.88 -17.49
CA PHE A 90 -11.17 9.30 -18.64
C PHE A 90 -10.57 7.92 -18.37
N ILE A 91 -10.23 7.61 -17.12
CA ILE A 91 -9.64 6.33 -16.74
C ILE A 91 -10.68 5.20 -16.74
N GLN A 92 -11.93 5.48 -16.37
CA GLN A 92 -13.02 4.49 -16.45
C GLN A 92 -13.39 4.18 -17.91
N LEU A 93 -13.39 5.21 -18.78
CA LEU A 93 -13.64 5.06 -20.22
C LEU A 93 -12.48 4.36 -20.95
N TYR A 94 -11.23 4.70 -20.59
CA TYR A 94 -10.03 4.04 -21.08
C TYR A 94 -9.98 2.56 -20.64
N HIS A 95 -10.39 2.24 -19.41
CA HIS A 95 -10.45 0.85 -18.92
C HIS A 95 -11.43 -0.03 -19.71
N SER A 96 -12.60 0.48 -20.12
CA SER A 96 -13.52 -0.28 -20.98
C SER A 96 -13.00 -0.45 -22.41
N PHE A 97 -12.28 0.54 -22.94
CA PHE A 97 -11.70 0.49 -24.29
C PHE A 97 -10.44 -0.39 -24.36
N VAL A 98 -9.53 -0.25 -23.39
CA VAL A 98 -8.28 -1.03 -23.28
C VAL A 98 -8.51 -2.45 -22.82
N SER A 99 -9.45 -2.70 -21.88
CA SER A 99 -9.80 -4.09 -21.52
C SER A 99 -10.43 -4.86 -22.68
N SER A 100 -11.00 -4.19 -23.70
CA SER A 100 -11.59 -4.86 -24.86
C SER A 100 -10.55 -5.18 -25.96
N ILE A 101 -9.44 -4.43 -26.01
CA ILE A 101 -8.37 -4.63 -27.01
C ILE A 101 -7.20 -5.45 -26.44
N PHE A 102 -6.86 -5.29 -25.16
CA PHE A 102 -5.70 -5.91 -24.52
C PHE A 102 -6.02 -7.20 -23.74
N SER A 103 -7.29 -7.56 -23.53
CA SER A 103 -7.67 -8.87 -22.94
C SER A 103 -7.28 -10.08 -23.80
N LEU A 104 -6.88 -9.85 -25.05
CA LEU A 104 -6.37 -10.90 -25.94
C LEU A 104 -4.91 -11.29 -25.63
N PHE A 105 -4.13 -10.42 -24.98
CA PHE A 105 -2.68 -10.64 -24.82
C PHE A 105 -2.09 -10.23 -23.45
N MET A 106 -2.91 -9.77 -22.49
CA MET A 106 -2.37 -9.25 -21.22
C MET A 106 -3.35 -9.39 -20.03
N SER A 107 -2.84 -9.77 -18.85
CA SER A 107 -3.64 -9.88 -17.62
C SER A 107 -3.93 -8.52 -16.97
N ARG A 108 -4.99 -8.43 -16.15
CA ARG A 108 -5.40 -7.18 -15.45
C ARG A 108 -4.30 -6.61 -14.54
N THR A 109 -3.38 -7.44 -14.06
CA THR A 109 -2.23 -7.06 -13.21
C THR A 109 -1.21 -6.23 -13.99
N SER A 110 -0.92 -6.60 -15.24
CA SER A 110 0.02 -5.87 -16.09
C SER A 110 -0.49 -4.50 -16.53
N ILE A 111 -1.81 -4.35 -16.70
CA ILE A 111 -2.44 -3.06 -17.02
C ILE A 111 -2.34 -2.09 -15.81
N ASN A 112 -2.54 -2.57 -14.58
CA ASN A 112 -2.41 -1.74 -13.38
C ASN A 112 -0.95 -1.34 -13.10
N GLY A 113 0.00 -2.26 -13.29
CA GLY A 113 1.45 -1.97 -13.19
C GLY A 113 1.95 -0.98 -14.25
N LEU A 114 1.44 -1.07 -15.48
CA LEU A 114 1.77 -0.14 -16.57
C LEU A 114 1.19 1.26 -16.35
N LEU A 115 0.03 1.37 -15.68
CA LEU A 115 -0.67 2.63 -15.44
C LEU A 115 -0.27 3.32 -14.13
N GLY A 116 0.69 2.78 -13.37
CA GLY A 116 1.18 3.39 -12.13
C GLY A 116 0.09 3.56 -11.07
N ARG A 117 -0.78 2.54 -10.95
CA ARG A 117 -1.86 2.49 -9.96
C ARG A 117 -1.68 1.30 -9.04
N GLY A 118 -2.06 1.49 -7.77
CA GLY A 118 -1.78 0.54 -6.70
C GLY A 118 -0.48 0.84 -5.96
N SER A 119 0.22 1.94 -6.26
CA SER A 119 1.36 2.41 -5.47
C SER A 119 0.97 2.51 -4.00
N MET A 120 1.75 1.87 -3.14
CA MET A 120 1.54 1.91 -1.70
C MET A 120 2.27 3.11 -1.09
N PHE A 121 1.70 3.64 -0.02
CA PHE A 121 2.38 4.56 0.88
C PHE A 121 2.37 3.93 2.27
N VAL A 122 3.55 3.69 2.82
CA VAL A 122 3.73 3.11 4.15
C VAL A 122 4.24 4.16 5.13
N PHE A 123 5.27 4.91 4.71
CA PHE A 123 5.82 6.01 5.47
C PHE A 123 6.45 7.06 4.54
N SER A 124 6.50 8.31 5.00
CA SER A 124 7.31 9.38 4.41
C SER A 124 8.81 9.22 4.76
N PRO A 125 9.71 9.98 4.12
CA PRO A 125 11.12 10.03 4.54
C PRO A 125 11.30 10.39 6.02
N GLU A 126 10.52 11.34 6.53
CA GLU A 126 10.58 11.78 7.92
C GLU A 126 10.08 10.69 8.88
N GLN A 127 9.00 10.00 8.51
CA GLN A 127 8.47 8.88 9.28
C GLN A 127 9.43 7.68 9.29
N PHE A 128 10.08 7.37 8.16
CA PHE A 128 11.12 6.35 8.08
C PHE A 128 12.28 6.65 9.04
N GLN A 129 12.81 7.87 8.98
CA GLN A 129 13.91 8.31 9.82
C GLN A 129 13.55 8.25 11.30
N ARG A 130 12.33 8.69 11.65
CA ARG A 130 11.82 8.64 13.02
C ARG A 130 11.64 7.21 13.52
N LEU A 131 11.10 6.31 12.69
CA LEU A 131 10.89 4.90 13.03
C LEU A 131 12.22 4.21 13.33
N LEU A 132 13.23 4.41 12.48
CA LEU A 132 14.56 3.82 12.66
C LEU A 132 15.48 4.60 13.62
N LYS A 133 15.03 5.76 14.12
CA LYS A 133 15.83 6.68 14.94
C LYS A 133 17.17 7.03 14.27
N ILE A 134 17.12 7.36 12.98
CA ILE A 134 18.26 7.75 12.15
C ILE A 134 18.13 9.21 11.71
N ASN A 135 19.23 9.81 11.29
CA ASN A 135 19.25 11.15 10.70
C ASN A 135 19.30 11.06 9.15
N PRO A 136 19.07 12.18 8.42
CA PRO A 136 19.11 12.19 6.96
C PRO A 136 20.44 11.74 6.35
N GLU A 137 21.55 11.99 7.05
CA GLU A 137 22.91 11.64 6.61
C GLU A 137 23.31 10.19 6.93
N TRP A 138 22.47 9.46 7.67
CA TRP A 138 22.74 8.07 8.00
C TRP A 138 22.82 7.24 6.72
N LYS A 139 23.90 6.48 6.59
CA LYS A 139 24.13 5.53 5.50
C LYS A 139 24.40 4.14 6.05
N SER A 140 24.01 3.15 5.26
CA SER A 140 24.29 1.74 5.47
C SER A 140 24.54 1.07 4.12
N HIS A 141 24.93 -0.19 4.13
CA HIS A 141 25.43 -0.82 2.92
C HIS A 141 24.28 -1.43 2.10
N ARG A 142 23.54 -2.42 2.65
CA ARG A 142 22.56 -3.20 1.89
C ARG A 142 21.15 -3.15 2.46
N LEU A 143 20.21 -2.77 1.59
CA LEU A 143 18.77 -2.90 1.80
C LEU A 143 18.21 -4.05 0.97
N LEU A 144 17.35 -4.88 1.56
CA LEU A 144 16.47 -5.80 0.84
C LEU A 144 15.02 -5.37 1.06
N ASP A 145 14.28 -5.14 -0.02
CA ASP A 145 12.84 -4.89 0.01
C ASP A 145 12.05 -6.08 -0.54
N LEU A 146 11.37 -6.80 0.35
CA LEU A 146 10.59 -7.98 0.02
C LEU A 146 9.20 -7.59 -0.49
N GLY A 147 8.85 -8.00 -1.72
CA GLY A 147 7.59 -7.63 -2.35
C GLY A 147 7.49 -6.13 -2.62
N ALA A 148 8.52 -5.57 -3.26
CA ALA A 148 8.70 -4.13 -3.41
C ALA A 148 7.62 -3.46 -4.30
N GLY A 149 6.84 -4.24 -5.06
CA GLY A 149 5.86 -3.71 -6.00
C GLY A 149 6.51 -2.79 -7.03
N ASP A 150 5.95 -1.59 -7.19
CA ASP A 150 6.49 -0.58 -8.13
C ASP A 150 7.75 0.15 -7.62
N GLY A 151 8.15 -0.09 -6.37
CA GLY A 151 9.33 0.49 -5.74
C GLY A 151 9.16 1.92 -5.23
N GLU A 152 7.94 2.46 -5.13
CA GLU A 152 7.74 3.81 -4.58
C GLU A 152 8.06 3.89 -3.08
N VAL A 153 7.80 2.82 -2.30
CA VAL A 153 8.21 2.77 -0.89
C VAL A 153 9.72 2.52 -0.77
N THR A 154 10.30 1.67 -1.62
CA THR A 154 11.75 1.46 -1.72
C THR A 154 12.49 2.77 -1.96
N LYS A 155 11.93 3.66 -2.79
CA LYS A 155 12.49 4.98 -3.08
C LYS A 155 12.63 5.86 -1.84
N VAL A 156 11.76 5.72 -0.84
CA VAL A 156 11.88 6.45 0.43
C VAL A 156 13.11 5.99 1.23
N MET A 157 13.41 4.69 1.18
CA MET A 157 14.53 4.08 1.92
C MET A 157 15.85 4.20 1.16
N SER A 158 15.84 4.10 -0.17
CA SER A 158 17.04 3.97 -1.01
C SER A 158 18.14 5.02 -0.80
N PRO A 159 17.86 6.30 -0.48
CA PRO A 159 18.93 7.28 -0.28
C PRO A 159 19.87 6.94 0.88
N HIS A 160 19.46 6.05 1.79
CA HIS A 160 20.22 5.63 2.96
C HIS A 160 21.12 4.41 2.71
N PHE A 161 21.10 3.82 1.51
CA PHE A 161 21.80 2.57 1.22
C PHE A 161 22.64 2.65 -0.04
N GLU A 162 23.77 1.94 -0.06
CA GLU A 162 24.65 1.85 -1.22
C GLU A 162 24.13 0.82 -2.24
N GLU A 163 23.63 -0.31 -1.75
CA GLU A 163 23.08 -1.39 -2.55
C GLU A 163 21.63 -1.64 -2.18
N ILE A 164 20.74 -1.56 -3.18
CA ILE A 164 19.32 -1.77 -3.01
C ILE A 164 18.93 -3.03 -3.78
N TYR A 165 18.46 -4.02 -3.03
CA TYR A 165 17.90 -5.26 -3.52
C TYR A 165 16.39 -5.26 -3.33
N ALA A 166 15.67 -5.82 -4.29
CA ALA A 166 14.23 -5.93 -4.23
C ALA A 166 13.78 -7.29 -4.75
N THR A 167 12.68 -7.84 -4.23
CA THR A 167 12.02 -9.01 -4.79
C THR A 167 10.61 -8.63 -5.23
N GLU A 168 10.15 -9.24 -6.32
CA GLU A 168 8.80 -9.06 -6.82
C GLU A 168 8.43 -10.23 -7.75
N LEU A 169 7.15 -10.57 -7.84
CA LEU A 169 6.63 -11.65 -8.68
C LEU A 169 6.12 -11.15 -10.02
N SER A 170 5.56 -9.94 -10.08
CA SER A 170 5.00 -9.39 -11.32
C SER A 170 6.10 -8.88 -12.26
N GLU A 171 6.16 -9.43 -13.48
CA GLU A 171 7.09 -8.97 -14.53
C GLU A 171 7.04 -7.45 -14.78
N THR A 172 5.83 -6.87 -14.75
CA THR A 172 5.67 -5.42 -14.93
C THR A 172 6.27 -4.62 -13.80
N MET A 173 6.18 -5.11 -12.56
CA MET A 173 6.75 -4.44 -11.40
C MET A 173 8.26 -4.64 -11.33
N ILE A 174 8.75 -5.84 -11.64
CA ILE A 174 10.18 -6.13 -11.84
C ILE A 174 10.80 -5.13 -12.82
N TRP A 175 10.14 -4.88 -13.96
CA TRP A 175 10.61 -3.90 -14.94
C TRP A 175 10.64 -2.46 -14.38
N GLN A 176 9.66 -2.07 -13.57
CA GLN A 176 9.67 -0.74 -12.91
C GLN A 176 10.82 -0.62 -11.90
N LEU A 177 11.09 -1.67 -11.11
CA LEU A 177 12.21 -1.72 -10.18
C LEU A 177 13.56 -1.63 -10.90
N GLN A 178 13.71 -2.35 -12.01
CA GLN A 178 14.91 -2.30 -12.85
C GLN A 178 15.13 -0.91 -13.47
N LYS A 179 14.05 -0.23 -13.91
CA LYS A 179 14.12 1.16 -14.36
C LYS A 179 14.61 2.13 -13.29
N LYS A 180 14.28 1.87 -12.03
CA LYS A 180 14.78 2.60 -10.86
C LYS A 180 16.21 2.20 -10.47
N LYS A 181 16.85 1.29 -11.23
CA LYS A 181 18.21 0.76 -11.02
C LYS A 181 18.37 -0.06 -9.73
N TYR A 182 17.28 -0.63 -9.22
CA TYR A 182 17.34 -1.58 -8.11
C TYR A 182 17.78 -2.97 -8.62
N ARG A 183 18.52 -3.71 -7.78
CA ARG A 183 18.96 -5.08 -8.08
C ARG A 183 17.81 -6.04 -7.74
N VAL A 184 17.06 -6.45 -8.76
CA VAL A 184 15.94 -7.37 -8.55
C VAL A 184 16.45 -8.81 -8.41
N LEU A 185 16.07 -9.47 -7.32
CA LEU A 185 16.39 -10.86 -7.02
C LEU A 185 15.15 -11.74 -7.18
N GLY A 186 15.35 -12.99 -7.59
CA GLY A 186 14.30 -14.00 -7.56
C GLY A 186 13.85 -14.34 -6.14
N VAL A 187 12.63 -14.85 -5.99
CA VAL A 187 12.00 -15.20 -4.69
C VAL A 187 12.76 -16.26 -3.90
N ASN A 188 13.59 -17.07 -4.58
CA ASN A 188 14.44 -18.10 -3.96
C ASN A 188 15.93 -17.71 -3.93
N GLU A 189 16.28 -16.53 -4.43
CA GLU A 189 17.66 -16.07 -4.58
C GLU A 189 18.11 -15.18 -3.43
N TRP A 190 17.20 -14.39 -2.85
CA TRP A 190 17.53 -13.41 -1.82
C TRP A 190 18.06 -14.04 -0.53
N GLN A 191 17.77 -15.31 -0.27
CA GLN A 191 18.35 -16.06 0.86
C GLN A 191 19.78 -16.55 0.58
N ASN A 192 20.17 -16.66 -0.69
CA ASN A 192 21.34 -17.42 -1.14
C ASN A 192 22.38 -16.53 -1.85
N THR A 193 22.47 -15.26 -1.46
CA THR A 193 23.35 -14.27 -2.10
C THR A 193 24.80 -14.34 -1.65
N GLY A 194 25.09 -15.08 -0.57
CA GLY A 194 26.43 -15.18 0.02
C GLY A 194 26.85 -13.98 0.86
N PHE A 195 25.93 -13.05 1.12
CA PHE A 195 26.15 -11.90 1.99
C PHE A 195 24.93 -11.64 2.87
N GLN A 196 25.10 -10.75 3.85
CA GLN A 196 24.04 -10.34 4.76
C GLN A 196 23.52 -8.94 4.42
N TYR A 197 22.28 -8.68 4.82
CA TYR A 197 21.61 -7.40 4.67
C TYR A 197 21.62 -6.60 5.97
N ASP A 198 21.90 -5.31 5.89
CA ASP A 198 21.84 -4.42 7.07
C ASP A 198 20.38 -4.09 7.43
N VAL A 199 19.53 -3.92 6.42
CA VAL A 199 18.10 -3.68 6.62
C VAL A 199 17.28 -4.53 5.66
N ILE A 200 16.24 -5.17 6.18
CA ILE A 200 15.25 -5.90 5.40
C ILE A 200 13.87 -5.30 5.65
N SER A 201 13.20 -4.83 4.62
CA SER A 201 11.80 -4.41 4.67
C SER A 201 10.89 -5.52 4.12
N CYS A 202 9.78 -5.74 4.82
CA CYS A 202 8.74 -6.68 4.46
C CYS A 202 7.39 -6.00 4.76
N LEU A 203 6.88 -5.28 3.76
CA LEU A 203 5.81 -4.31 3.94
C LEU A 203 4.52 -4.84 3.29
N ASN A 204 3.50 -5.13 4.09
CA ASN A 204 2.20 -5.66 3.65
C ASN A 204 2.33 -6.94 2.79
N LEU A 205 3.30 -7.78 3.16
CA LEU A 205 3.62 -9.04 2.48
C LEU A 205 3.16 -10.26 3.28
N LEU A 206 3.34 -10.27 4.60
CA LEU A 206 3.06 -11.47 5.41
C LEU A 206 1.57 -11.83 5.44
N ASP A 207 0.69 -10.85 5.24
CA ASP A 207 -0.76 -11.04 5.10
C ASP A 207 -1.16 -11.66 3.76
N ARG A 208 -0.23 -11.83 2.80
CA ARG A 208 -0.49 -12.32 1.45
C ARG A 208 0.40 -13.47 1.03
N CYS A 209 1.05 -14.12 1.99
CA CYS A 209 1.96 -15.23 1.74
C CYS A 209 1.50 -16.50 2.44
N ASP A 210 1.78 -17.65 1.82
CA ASP A 210 1.39 -18.97 2.32
C ASP A 210 2.10 -19.36 3.62
N GLN A 211 3.36 -18.94 3.76
CA GLN A 211 4.27 -19.38 4.82
C GLN A 211 4.96 -18.20 5.52
N PRO A 212 4.21 -17.31 6.22
CA PRO A 212 4.77 -16.09 6.82
C PRO A 212 5.84 -16.37 7.88
N LEU A 213 5.70 -17.47 8.62
CA LEU A 213 6.72 -17.88 9.60
C LEU A 213 8.02 -18.33 8.94
N THR A 214 7.96 -18.93 7.75
CA THR A 214 9.16 -19.31 6.99
C THR A 214 9.87 -18.06 6.49
N VAL A 215 9.12 -17.09 5.94
CA VAL A 215 9.68 -15.79 5.53
C VAL A 215 10.39 -15.11 6.70
N LEU A 216 9.79 -15.08 7.90
CA LEU A 216 10.44 -14.49 9.08
C LEU A 216 11.71 -15.22 9.52
N LYS A 217 11.75 -16.56 9.40
CA LYS A 217 12.96 -17.35 9.67
C LYS A 217 14.07 -17.07 8.66
N ASP A 218 13.71 -16.94 7.38
CA ASP A 218 14.64 -16.64 6.31
C ASP A 218 15.18 -15.21 6.44
N ILE A 219 14.32 -14.23 6.76
CA ILE A 219 14.76 -12.86 7.08
C ILE A 219 15.84 -12.89 8.18
N ARG A 220 15.59 -13.63 9.26
CA ARG A 220 16.54 -13.76 10.37
C ARG A 220 17.87 -14.41 9.95
N SER A 221 17.87 -15.33 9.00
CA SER A 221 19.09 -16.07 8.61
C SER A 221 20.04 -15.26 7.74
N VAL A 222 19.53 -14.27 6.98
CA VAL A 222 20.32 -13.41 6.09
C VAL A 222 20.48 -11.97 6.57
N LEU A 223 19.85 -11.61 7.69
CA LEU A 223 20.06 -10.32 8.34
C LEU A 223 21.44 -10.27 9.00
N GLU A 224 22.09 -9.11 8.96
CA GLU A 224 23.32 -8.89 9.70
C GLU A 224 23.08 -9.11 11.22
N PRO A 225 23.86 -9.99 11.88
CA PRO A 225 23.52 -10.52 13.19
C PRO A 225 23.69 -9.55 14.36
N THR A 226 24.47 -8.46 14.20
CA THR A 226 24.81 -7.56 15.32
C THR A 226 23.98 -6.28 15.37
N ARG A 227 23.68 -5.72 14.22
CA ARG A 227 23.09 -4.39 14.01
C ARG A 227 22.00 -4.38 12.95
N GLY A 228 21.76 -5.51 12.28
CA GLY A 228 20.73 -5.63 11.27
C GLY A 228 19.34 -5.31 11.80
N ARG A 229 18.51 -4.70 10.96
CA ARG A 229 17.15 -4.26 11.33
C ARG A 229 16.10 -4.78 10.36
N VAL A 230 14.93 -5.12 10.88
CA VAL A 230 13.78 -5.54 10.07
C VAL A 230 12.68 -4.49 10.19
N ILE A 231 12.09 -4.12 9.07
CA ILE A 231 10.91 -3.24 9.01
C ILE A 231 9.73 -4.08 8.53
N LEU A 232 8.72 -4.21 9.39
CA LEU A 232 7.49 -4.92 9.07
C LEU A 232 6.34 -3.93 9.00
N ALA A 233 5.50 -4.05 7.98
CA ALA A 233 4.20 -3.39 7.93
C ALA A 233 3.10 -4.45 7.76
N LEU A 234 2.09 -4.37 8.63
CA LEU A 234 0.98 -5.33 8.69
C LEU A 234 -0.30 -4.58 9.02
N VAL A 235 -1.42 -5.09 8.50
CA VAL A 235 -2.75 -4.62 8.87
C VAL A 235 -3.24 -5.41 10.09
N LEU A 236 -3.73 -4.68 11.10
CA LEU A 236 -4.31 -5.27 12.30
C LEU A 236 -5.85 -5.07 12.34
N PRO A 237 -6.62 -6.04 12.85
CA PRO A 237 -6.16 -7.36 13.33
C PRO A 237 -5.66 -8.24 12.16
N PHE A 238 -4.64 -9.07 12.42
CA PHE A 238 -3.99 -9.85 11.37
C PHE A 238 -4.90 -10.95 10.82
N HIS A 239 -5.26 -10.84 9.54
CA HIS A 239 -6.11 -11.79 8.82
C HIS A 239 -5.46 -12.08 7.45
N PRO A 240 -4.60 -13.11 7.34
CA PRO A 240 -3.90 -13.39 6.09
C PRO A 240 -4.90 -13.88 5.03
N TYR A 241 -4.72 -13.42 3.80
CA TYR A 241 -5.47 -13.82 2.63
C TYR A 241 -4.51 -14.01 1.45
N VAL A 242 -4.52 -15.21 0.88
CA VAL A 242 -3.74 -15.53 -0.31
C VAL A 242 -4.70 -15.57 -1.50
N GLU A 243 -4.40 -14.81 -2.56
CA GLU A 243 -5.12 -14.92 -3.83
C GLU A 243 -4.76 -16.26 -4.50
N ASN A 244 -5.74 -17.16 -4.63
CA ASN A 244 -5.61 -18.43 -5.33
C ASN A 244 -5.76 -18.27 -6.85
#